data_AF-A0A9D2PVA1-F1
#
_entry.id   AF-A0A9D2PVA1-F1
#
_cell.length_a   1.000
_cell.length_b   1.000
_cell.length_c   1.000
_cell.angle_alpha   90.00
_cell.angle_beta   90.00
_cell.angle_gamma   90.00
#
_symmetry.space_group_name_H-M   'P 1'
#
loop_
_entity.id
_entity.type
_entity.pdbx_description
1 polymer ?
#
loop_
_entity_poly.entity_id
_entity_poly.type
_entity_poly.pdbx_seq_one_letter_code
_entity_poly.pdbx_strand_id
1 'polypeptide(L)'
;MDTIIQFVEWMARQGFPCLFHLTTGLYCPACGGTRAVRALLRGNLKMSFQYHPIVLYMAAVILAEAASFVISKVTKNPRWYLGHELGFVYGGIAVLMVNWIFKNYMLIKGIDLLPLWPY
;
A
#
# COMPACT_ATOMS: atom_id res chain seq x y z
N MET A 1 17.31 -28.01 -3.05
CA MET A 1 17.16 -27.34 -1.74
C MET A 1 16.79 -25.88 -1.93
N ASP A 2 17.39 -25.21 -2.93
CA ASP A 2 17.11 -23.80 -3.26
C ASP A 2 15.65 -23.54 -3.69
N THR A 3 15.02 -24.47 -4.42
CA THR A 3 13.61 -24.34 -4.84
C THR A 3 12.64 -24.37 -3.66
N ILE A 4 12.89 -25.18 -2.64
CA ILE A 4 12.04 -25.25 -1.45
C ILE A 4 12.23 -23.99 -0.61
N ILE A 5 13.47 -23.52 -0.45
CA ILE A 5 13.77 -22.29 0.29
C ILE A 5 13.14 -21.08 -0.42
N GLN A 6 13.28 -20.95 -1.74
CA GLN A 6 12.61 -19.89 -2.50
C GLN A 6 11.10 -19.96 -2.39
N PHE A 7 10.52 -21.15 -2.44
CA PHE A 7 9.07 -21.33 -2.28
C PHE A 7 8.60 -20.90 -0.87
N VAL A 8 9.35 -21.24 0.18
CA VAL A 8 9.05 -20.86 1.57
C VAL A 8 9.21 -19.36 1.80
N GLU A 9 10.27 -18.74 1.28
CA GLU A 9 10.47 -17.29 1.35
C GLU A 9 9.37 -16.53 0.60
N TRP A 10 8.98 -17.03 -0.57
CA TRP A 10 7.90 -16.47 -1.37
C TRP A 10 6.55 -16.54 -0.66
N MET A 11 6.25 -17.65 0.03
CA MET A 11 5.09 -17.77 0.92
C MET A 11 5.18 -16.78 2.10
N ALA A 12 6.33 -16.67 2.76
CA ALA A 12 6.54 -15.78 3.90
C ALA A 12 6.40 -14.30 3.52
N ARG A 13 6.79 -13.90 2.29
CA ARG A 13 6.66 -12.53 1.77
C ARG A 13 5.21 -12.03 1.76
N GLN A 14 4.21 -12.90 1.61
CA GLN A 14 2.80 -12.50 1.48
C GLN A 14 1.92 -12.74 2.70
N GLY A 15 2.33 -13.59 3.65
CA GLY A 15 1.46 -14.03 4.76
C GLY A 15 0.61 -15.23 4.33
N PHE A 16 -0.52 -15.50 5.00
CA PHE A 16 -1.44 -16.58 4.61
C PHE A 16 -1.59 -16.66 3.08
N PRO A 17 -1.45 -17.86 2.47
CA PRO A 17 -1.25 -17.98 1.03
C PRO A 17 -2.36 -17.27 0.27
N CYS A 18 -2.01 -16.21 -0.45
CA CYS A 18 -2.97 -15.48 -1.25
C CYS A 18 -3.41 -16.38 -2.41
N LEU A 19 -4.71 -16.72 -2.46
CA LEU A 19 -5.26 -17.59 -3.49
C LEU A 19 -4.95 -17.07 -4.90
N PHE A 20 -4.95 -15.75 -5.09
CA PHE A 20 -4.60 -15.11 -6.36
C PHE A 20 -3.17 -15.39 -6.79
N HIS A 21 -2.23 -15.40 -5.86
CA HIS A 21 -0.83 -15.65 -6.15
C HIS A 21 -0.58 -17.13 -6.47
N LEU A 22 -1.26 -18.03 -5.74
CA LEU A 22 -1.22 -19.46 -6.02
C LEU A 22 -1.77 -19.81 -7.41
N THR A 23 -2.80 -19.10 -7.88
CA THR A 23 -3.41 -19.36 -9.19
C THR A 23 -2.71 -18.66 -10.35
N THR A 24 -2.17 -17.46 -10.13
CA THR A 24 -1.61 -16.63 -11.22
C THR A 24 -0.09 -16.49 -11.19
N GLY A 25 0.56 -16.77 -10.06
CA GLY A 25 1.98 -16.47 -9.84
C GLY A 25 2.31 -14.98 -9.73
N LEU A 26 1.33 -14.08 -9.85
CA LEU A 26 1.51 -12.63 -9.86
C LEU A 26 1.24 -12.00 -8.49
N TYR A 27 1.85 -10.84 -8.24
CA TYR A 27 1.57 -10.06 -7.03
C TYR A 27 0.13 -9.59 -7.01
N CYS A 28 -0.55 -9.82 -5.89
CA CYS A 28 -1.89 -9.32 -5.64
C CYS A 28 -1.85 -7.79 -5.38
N PRO A 29 -2.73 -7.00 -6.02
CA PRO A 29 -2.72 -5.54 -5.94
C PRO A 29 -3.07 -4.97 -4.56
N ALA A 30 -3.84 -5.72 -3.77
CA ALA A 30 -4.34 -5.31 -2.45
C ALA A 30 -3.60 -5.95 -1.28
N CYS A 31 -2.70 -6.90 -1.54
CA CYS A 31 -2.10 -7.73 -0.51
C CYS A 31 -0.87 -7.04 0.09
N GLY A 32 -0.71 -7.11 1.41
CA GLY A 32 0.40 -6.47 2.13
C GLY A 32 0.08 -5.10 2.74
N GLY A 33 -1.17 -4.62 2.65
CA GLY A 33 -1.61 -3.41 3.34
C GLY A 33 -1.36 -3.48 4.85
N THR A 34 -1.64 -4.62 5.49
CA THR A 34 -1.40 -4.83 6.93
C THR A 34 0.07 -4.71 7.32
N ARG A 35 1.00 -5.16 6.44
CA ARG A 35 2.44 -5.00 6.65
C ARG A 35 2.85 -3.53 6.52
N ALA A 36 2.34 -2.84 5.51
CA ALA A 36 2.58 -1.41 5.33
C ALA A 36 2.09 -0.59 6.54
N VAL A 37 0.88 -0.86 7.05
CA VAL A 37 0.35 -0.20 8.27
C VAL A 37 1.25 -0.46 9.47
N ARG A 38 1.68 -1.71 9.71
CA ARG A 38 2.60 -2.01 10.82
C ARG A 38 3.94 -1.31 10.68
N ALA A 39 4.49 -1.22 9.46
CA ALA A 39 5.73 -0.50 9.21
C ALA A 39 5.57 1.01 9.46
N LEU A 40 4.42 1.58 9.07
CA LEU A 40 4.07 2.98 9.34
C LEU A 40 3.95 3.25 10.85
N LEU A 41 3.27 2.38 11.60
CA LEU A 41 3.12 2.51 13.05
C LEU A 41 4.46 2.42 13.81
N ARG A 42 5.44 1.74 13.24
CA ARG A 42 6.82 1.68 13.76
C ARG A 42 7.69 2.88 13.33
N GLY A 43 7.12 3.84 12.59
CA GLY A 43 7.84 5.02 12.08
C GLY A 43 8.72 4.74 10.86
N ASN A 44 8.65 3.53 10.27
CA ASN A 44 9.47 3.18 9.12
C ASN A 44 8.74 3.48 7.80
N LEU A 45 8.80 4.75 7.40
CA LEU A 45 8.14 5.27 6.19
C LEU A 45 8.67 4.60 4.91
N LYS A 46 9.98 4.35 4.83
CA LYS A 46 10.59 3.69 3.66
C LYS A 46 10.03 2.27 3.46
N MET A 47 9.99 1.48 4.54
CA MET A 47 9.42 0.12 4.48
C MET A 47 7.92 0.17 4.18
N SER A 48 7.17 1.09 4.78
CA SER A 48 5.75 1.27 4.49
C SER A 48 5.49 1.55 3.01
N PHE A 49 6.29 2.43 2.39
CA PHE A 49 6.17 2.76 0.96
C PHE A 49 6.47 1.55 0.07
N GLN A 50 7.52 0.79 0.37
CA GLN A 50 7.87 -0.43 -0.37
C GLN A 50 6.77 -1.50 -0.26
N TYR A 51 6.21 -1.69 0.94
CA TYR A 51 5.11 -2.63 1.14
C TYR A 51 3.85 -2.22 0.40
N HIS A 52 3.30 -1.03 0.67
CA HIS A 52 2.10 -0.56 -0.02
C HIS A 52 1.98 0.97 0.08
N PRO A 53 2.17 1.71 -1.03
CA PRO A 53 2.12 3.18 -1.01
C PRO A 53 0.71 3.72 -0.72
N ILE A 54 -0.34 2.92 -0.90
CA ILE A 54 -1.72 3.31 -0.59
C ILE A 54 -1.90 3.67 0.89
N VAL A 55 -1.13 3.04 1.78
CA VAL A 55 -1.22 3.32 3.22
C VAL A 55 -0.72 4.73 3.53
N LEU A 56 0.36 5.17 2.87
CA LEU A 56 0.85 6.53 3.00
C LEU A 56 -0.09 7.54 2.34
N TYR A 57 -0.68 7.19 1.19
CA TYR A 57 -1.69 8.02 0.54
C TYR A 57 -2.90 8.24 1.45
N MET A 58 -3.46 7.17 2.01
CA MET A 58 -4.60 7.25 2.94
C MET A 58 -4.25 8.07 4.19
N ALA A 59 -3.05 7.88 4.76
CA ALA A 59 -2.60 8.68 5.89
C ALA A 59 -2.54 10.19 5.54
N ALA A 60 -2.06 10.54 4.35
CA ALA A 60 -2.00 11.93 3.88
C ALA A 60 -3.40 12.52 3.65
N VAL A 61 -4.33 11.75 3.06
CA VAL A 61 -5.72 12.19 2.84
C VAL A 61 -6.43 12.46 4.18
N ILE A 62 -6.30 11.55 5.15
CA ILE A 62 -6.89 11.73 6.49
C ILE A 62 -6.35 12.99 7.17
N LEU A 63 -5.04 13.24 7.07
CA LEU A 63 -4.44 14.47 7.61
C LEU A 63 -4.94 15.73 6.91
N ALA A 64 -5.10 15.68 5.58
CA ALA A 64 -5.60 16.81 4.80
C ALA A 64 -7.07 17.12 5.11
N GLU A 65 -7.91 16.10 5.28
CA GLU A 65 -9.31 16.26 5.70
C GLU A 65 -9.42 16.77 7.13
N ALA A 66 -8.64 16.22 8.06
CA ALA A 66 -8.60 16.70 9.44
C ALA A 66 -8.17 18.17 9.51
N ALA A 67 -7.14 18.57 8.75
CA ALA A 67 -6.71 19.96 8.66
C ALA A 67 -7.80 20.86 8.08
N SER A 68 -8.45 20.42 7.00
CA SER A 68 -9.56 21.15 6.36
C SER A 68 -10.74 21.32 7.31
N PHE A 69 -11.05 20.30 8.12
CA PHE A 69 -12.09 20.37 9.15
C PHE A 69 -11.74 21.36 10.26
N VAL A 70 -10.50 21.34 10.75
CA VAL A 70 -10.02 22.30 11.76
C VAL A 70 -10.07 23.73 11.21
N ILE A 71 -9.58 23.94 9.99
CA ILE A 71 -9.59 25.26 9.33
C ILE A 71 -11.03 25.74 9.12
N SER A 72 -11.94 24.89 8.66
CA SER A 72 -13.34 25.26 8.48
C SER A 72 -14.01 25.67 9.80
N LYS A 73 -13.72 24.95 10.89
CA LYS A 73 -14.24 25.27 12.24
C LYS A 73 -13.67 26.58 12.79
N VAL A 74 -12.39 26.85 12.57
CA VAL A 74 -11.72 28.10 13.00
C VAL A 74 -12.18 29.29 12.16
N THR A 75 -12.36 29.12 10.86
CA THR A 75 -12.70 30.20 9.91
C THR A 75 -14.20 30.44 9.81
N LYS A 76 -15.03 29.58 10.44
CA LYS A 76 -16.51 29.57 10.37
C LYS A 76 -17.07 29.60 8.94
N ASN A 77 -16.27 29.21 7.95
CA ASN A 77 -16.63 29.24 6.55
C ASN A 77 -16.79 27.79 6.03
N PRO A 78 -17.99 27.37 5.64
CA PRO A 78 -18.27 26.00 5.18
C PRO A 78 -17.73 25.72 3.76
N ARG A 79 -17.22 26.74 3.06
CA ARG A 79 -16.76 26.66 1.67
C ARG A 79 -15.49 25.84 1.46
N TRP A 80 -14.76 25.52 2.54
CA TRP A 80 -13.52 24.73 2.51
C TRP A 80 -13.74 23.22 2.76
N TYR A 81 -14.98 22.77 2.94
CA TYR A 81 -15.30 21.34 3.00
C TYR A 81 -15.32 20.80 1.56
N LEU A 82 -14.14 20.40 1.07
CA LEU A 82 -13.96 19.82 -0.25
C LEU A 82 -14.63 18.44 -0.27
N GLY A 83 -15.81 18.35 -0.89
CA GLY A 83 -16.43 17.09 -1.32
C GLY A 83 -15.63 16.41 -2.44
N HIS A 84 -14.34 16.20 -2.23
CA HIS A 84 -13.40 15.53 -3.14
C HIS A 84 -13.25 14.04 -2.80
N GLU A 85 -14.20 13.45 -2.07
CA GLU A 85 -14.24 12.03 -1.76
C GLU A 85 -14.04 11.15 -3.00
N LEU A 86 -14.72 11.49 -4.10
CA LEU A 86 -14.55 10.83 -5.41
C LEU A 86 -13.14 10.99 -5.97
N GLY A 87 -12.53 12.17 -5.83
CA GLY A 87 -11.16 12.43 -6.29
C GLY A 87 -10.12 11.65 -5.49
N PHE A 88 -10.30 11.52 -4.17
CA PHE A 88 -9.41 10.74 -3.32
C PHE A 88 -9.53 9.24 -3.59
N VAL A 89 -10.75 8.75 -3.81
CA VAL A 89 -10.99 7.35 -4.19
C VAL A 89 -10.31 7.05 -5.53
N TYR A 90 -10.49 7.90 -6.54
CA TYR A 90 -9.84 7.72 -7.84
C TYR A 90 -8.31 7.79 -7.74
N GLY A 91 -7.79 8.70 -6.92
CA GLY A 91 -6.36 8.80 -6.63
C GLY A 91 -5.81 7.54 -5.96
N GLY A 92 -6.53 6.98 -4.97
CA GLY A 92 -6.16 5.72 -4.32
C GLY A 92 -6.14 4.53 -5.28
N ILE A 93 -7.15 4.43 -6.16
CA ILE A 93 -7.19 3.40 -7.21
C ILE A 93 -6.00 3.57 -8.17
N ALA A 94 -5.70 4.79 -8.60
CA ALA A 94 -4.56 5.06 -9.47
C ALA A 94 -3.23 4.64 -8.81
N VAL A 95 -3.00 4.99 -7.54
CA VAL A 95 -1.81 4.60 -6.79
C VAL A 95 -1.70 3.07 -6.66
N LEU A 96 -2.81 2.39 -6.41
CA LEU A 96 -2.86 0.94 -6.30
C LEU A 96 -2.54 0.26 -7.63
N MET A 97 -3.15 0.72 -8.73
CA MET A 97 -2.91 0.20 -10.07
C MET A 97 -1.47 0.42 -10.51
N VAL A 98 -0.92 1.63 -10.31
CA VAL A 98 0.48 1.94 -10.63
C VAL A 98 1.43 1.05 -9.83
N ASN A 99 1.20 0.87 -8.53
CA ASN A 99 2.04 0.00 -7.69
C ASN A 99 1.98 -1.47 -8.13
N TRP A 100 0.78 -1.94 -8.50
CA TRP A 100 0.56 -3.29 -8.96
C TRP A 100 1.26 -3.57 -10.30
N ILE A 101 1.10 -2.68 -11.28
CA ILE A 101 1.75 -2.78 -12.59
C ILE A 101 3.27 -2.78 -12.42
N PHE A 102 3.79 -1.84 -11.61
CA PHE A 102 5.23 -1.71 -11.38
C PHE A 102 5.84 -2.96 -10.72
N LYS A 103 5.19 -3.49 -9.67
CA LYS A 103 5.66 -4.69 -8.97
C LYS A 103 5.60 -5.94 -9.84
N ASN A 104 4.53 -6.12 -10.61
CA ASN A 104 4.43 -7.27 -11.52
C ASN A 104 5.39 -7.16 -12.71
N TYR A 105 5.62 -5.97 -13.23
CA TYR A 105 6.62 -5.75 -14.26
C TYR A 105 8.02 -6.15 -13.79
N MET A 106 8.39 -5.75 -12.56
CA MET A 106 9.68 -6.10 -12.00
C MET A 106 9.78 -7.58 -11.61
N LEU A 107 8.68 -8.20 -11.17
CA LEU A 107 8.62 -9.65 -10.94
C LEU A 107 8.88 -10.43 -12.23
N ILE A 108 8.30 -10.01 -13.37
CA ILE A 108 8.56 -10.62 -14.68
C ILE A 108 10.03 -10.44 -15.11
N LYS A 109 10.68 -9.37 -14.65
CA LYS A 109 12.13 -9.13 -14.84
C LYS A 109 13.01 -9.94 -13.87
N GLY A 110 12.42 -10.74 -12.97
CA GLY A 110 13.13 -11.53 -11.97
C GLY A 110 13.63 -10.73 -10.76
N ILE A 111 13.18 -9.47 -10.61
CA ILE A 111 13.58 -8.61 -9.48
C ILE A 111 12.44 -8.53 -8.49
N ASP A 112 12.74 -8.95 -7.27
CA ASP A 112 11.73 -9.23 -6.27
C ASP A 112 11.69 -8.13 -5.20
N LEU A 113 10.83 -7.12 -5.39
CA LEU A 113 10.88 -5.84 -4.66
C LEU A 113 10.39 -5.88 -3.22
N LEU A 114 9.71 -6.95 -2.82
CA LEU A 114 9.17 -7.05 -1.46
C LEU A 114 10.30 -7.45 -0.51
N PRO A 115 10.74 -6.57 0.41
CA PRO A 115 11.69 -6.97 1.41
C PRO A 115 11.04 -8.02 2.31
N LEU A 116 11.80 -9.07 2.62
CA LEU A 116 11.43 -10.03 3.65
C LEU A 116 11.09 -9.23 4.91
N TRP A 117 9.94 -9.54 5.50
CA TRP A 117 9.55 -8.94 6.76
C TRP A 117 10.63 -9.34 7.78
N PRO A 118 11.40 -8.39 8.35
CA PRO A 118 12.22 -8.71 9.50
C PRO A 118 11.24 -9.14 10.61
N TYR A 119 11.55 -10.16 11.40
CA TYR A 119 10.76 -10.71 12.53
C TYR A 119 9.37 -11.28 12.20
#